data_AF-A0AAV4S049-F1
#
_entry.id   AF-A0AAV4S049-F1
#
_cell.length_a   1.000
_cell.length_b   1.000
_cell.length_c   1.000
_cell.angle_alpha   90.00
_cell.angle_beta   90.00
_cell.angle_gamma   90.00
#
_symmetry.space_group_name_H-M   'P 1'
#
loop_
_entity.id
_entity.type
_entity.pdbx_description
1 polymer ?
#
loop_
_entity_poly.entity_id
_entity_poly.type
_entity_poly.pdbx_seq_one_letter_code
_entity_poly.pdbx_strand_id
1 'polypeptide(L)'
;MNLEQKKRLPTQKYMNKSNYMLLHFRKHGLSRGDRVGYYISNRKEALFAMLAAISIGATWGGPLPTYGCRAFLAQLRDLVLHLNLKAGDVAYAHAPVGWAVWDYMITNLAIGVKLFLFDGGLDCCKEGYTVWDNISANNISFAFLSPYYLDYFEKENIIPRPGTNLDCLKIIALTGSPIRPQNYKFLLNNVKKDLFILSLYGILNLSGNSVCGKRGEIIVTKPNPAFPICLWKDDDNSKLNEEYFSKYKGVWCQNDEG
;
A
#
# COMPACT_ATOMS: atom_id res chain seq x y z
N MET A 1 -17.74 -20.19 4.88
CA MET A 1 -17.71 -19.11 5.90
C MET A 1 -18.75 -18.05 5.52
N ASN A 2 -19.63 -17.61 6.44
CA ASN A 2 -20.63 -16.59 6.12
C ASN A 2 -19.90 -15.25 5.86
N LEU A 3 -19.73 -14.88 4.59
CA LEU A 3 -19.20 -13.57 4.20
C LEU A 3 -20.13 -12.52 4.81
N GLU A 4 -19.69 -11.85 5.89
CA GLU A 4 -20.41 -10.72 6.47
C GLU A 4 -20.89 -9.82 5.32
N GLN A 5 -22.20 -9.54 5.29
CA GLN A 5 -22.83 -8.67 4.31
C GLN A 5 -21.93 -7.47 3.99
N LYS A 6 -21.53 -7.35 2.72
CA LYS A 6 -20.77 -6.21 2.17
C LYS A 6 -21.49 -4.89 2.50
N LYS A 7 -21.23 -4.32 3.67
CA LYS A 7 -21.83 -3.05 4.10
C LYS A 7 -20.93 -1.91 3.63
N ARG A 8 -21.26 -1.35 2.47
CA ARG A 8 -20.69 -0.06 2.03
C ARG A 8 -20.94 0.98 3.12
N LEU A 9 -19.90 1.68 3.54
CA LEU A 9 -19.99 2.74 4.52
C LEU A 9 -19.83 4.10 3.83
N PRO A 10 -20.84 4.98 3.88
CA PRO A 10 -20.70 6.35 3.38
C PRO A 10 -19.68 7.17 4.17
N THR A 11 -19.12 8.20 3.54
CA THR A 11 -18.06 9.04 4.10
C THR A 11 -18.40 9.56 5.50
N GLN A 12 -19.57 10.18 5.64
CA GLN A 12 -20.04 10.73 6.91
C GLN A 12 -20.11 9.69 8.02
N LYS A 13 -20.53 8.46 7.68
CA LYS A 13 -20.72 7.40 8.67
C LYS A 13 -19.37 6.88 9.20
N TYR A 14 -18.34 6.79 8.35
CA TYR A 14 -17.01 6.39 8.82
C TYR A 14 -16.36 7.50 9.66
N MET A 15 -16.50 8.78 9.27
CA MET A 15 -15.98 9.90 10.06
C MET A 15 -16.59 9.92 11.46
N ASN A 16 -17.90 9.71 11.57
CA ASN A 16 -18.56 9.62 12.87
C ASN A 16 -18.01 8.48 13.73
N LYS A 17 -17.75 7.30 13.15
CA LYS A 17 -17.17 6.15 13.88
C LYS A 17 -15.74 6.42 14.34
N SER A 18 -14.92 7.05 13.50
CA SER A 18 -13.57 7.48 13.89
C SER A 18 -13.63 8.53 15.01
N ASN A 19 -14.55 9.49 14.97
CA ASN A 19 -14.74 10.48 16.03
C ASN A 19 -15.14 9.84 17.37
N TYR A 20 -16.00 8.82 17.37
CA TYR A 20 -16.32 8.09 18.61
C TYR A 20 -15.08 7.41 19.20
N MET A 21 -14.27 6.77 18.36
CA MET A 21 -13.02 6.14 18.79
C MET A 21 -12.03 7.18 19.33
N LEU A 22 -11.92 8.34 18.67
CA LEU A 22 -11.09 9.46 19.10
C LEU A 22 -11.47 9.95 20.50
N LEU A 23 -12.77 10.18 20.75
CA LEU A 23 -13.25 10.60 22.06
C LEU A 23 -12.96 9.54 23.13
N HIS A 24 -13.09 8.26 22.77
CA HIS A 24 -12.76 7.15 23.66
C HIS A 24 -11.26 7.09 23.99
N PHE A 25 -10.39 7.25 23.00
CA PHE A 25 -8.94 7.32 23.21
C PHE A 25 -8.53 8.49 24.11
N ARG A 26 -9.08 9.70 23.88
CA ARG A 26 -8.84 10.84 24.76
C ARG A 26 -9.30 10.59 26.20
N LYS A 27 -10.47 9.97 26.38
CA LYS A 27 -10.97 9.59 27.71
C LYS A 27 -10.01 8.66 28.46
N HIS A 28 -9.27 7.83 27.75
CA HIS A 28 -8.28 6.91 28.32
C HIS A 28 -6.84 7.47 28.30
N GLY A 29 -6.68 8.78 28.08
CA GLY A 29 -5.41 9.47 28.24
C GLY A 29 -4.51 9.49 27.01
N LEU A 30 -4.96 8.98 25.85
CA LEU A 30 -4.17 9.09 24.61
C LEU A 30 -4.04 10.55 24.20
N SER A 31 -2.81 10.99 23.99
CA SER A 31 -2.44 12.37 23.72
C SER A 31 -1.47 12.49 22.54
N ARG A 32 -1.15 13.72 22.16
CA ARG A 32 -0.21 14.00 21.06
C ARG A 32 1.18 13.48 21.44
N GLY A 33 1.82 12.75 20.52
CA GLY A 33 3.15 12.15 20.73
C GLY A 33 3.13 10.77 21.38
N ASP A 34 1.97 10.31 21.87
CA ASP A 34 1.81 8.93 22.29
C ASP A 34 1.85 7.98 21.09
N ARG A 35 2.14 6.71 21.34
CA ARG A 35 2.19 5.66 20.32
C ARG A 35 1.08 4.67 20.55
N VAL A 36 0.43 4.24 19.47
CA VAL A 36 -0.66 3.25 19.50
C VAL A 36 -0.16 1.94 18.90
N GLY A 37 0.06 0.94 19.76
CA GLY A 37 0.26 -0.44 19.30
C GLY A 37 -1.07 -1.06 18.86
N TYR A 38 -1.04 -1.92 17.85
CA TYR A 38 -2.23 -2.58 17.34
C TYR A 38 -1.98 -4.06 17.04
N TYR A 39 -3.02 -4.86 17.25
CA TYR A 39 -3.12 -6.24 16.80
C TYR A 39 -4.52 -6.43 16.25
N ILE A 40 -4.68 -6.15 14.95
CA ILE A 40 -5.99 -6.06 14.30
C ILE A 40 -5.88 -6.51 12.84
N SER A 41 -6.91 -7.18 12.34
CA SER A 41 -7.00 -7.62 10.95
C SER A 41 -7.44 -6.50 9.99
N ASN A 42 -7.40 -6.75 8.68
CA ASN A 42 -7.73 -5.74 7.66
C ASN A 42 -9.24 -5.53 7.52
N ARG A 43 -9.82 -4.90 8.54
CA ARG A 43 -11.24 -4.55 8.65
C ARG A 43 -11.43 -3.07 8.94
N LYS A 44 -12.66 -2.59 8.77
CA LYS A 44 -13.02 -1.17 8.94
C LYS A 44 -12.61 -0.59 10.31
N GLU A 45 -12.59 -1.40 11.36
CA GLU A 45 -12.20 -0.99 12.70
C GLU A 45 -10.72 -0.55 12.77
N ALA A 46 -9.83 -1.18 11.99
CA ALA A 46 -8.42 -0.77 11.89
C ALA A 46 -8.30 0.64 11.31
N LEU A 47 -9.07 0.93 10.25
CA LEU A 47 -9.12 2.26 9.65
C LEU A 47 -9.66 3.30 10.65
N PHE A 48 -10.72 2.98 11.40
CA PHE A 48 -11.29 3.92 12.38
C PHE A 48 -10.30 4.25 13.49
N ALA A 49 -9.62 3.22 14.01
CA ALA A 49 -8.62 3.35 15.05
C ALA A 49 -7.39 4.15 14.57
N MET A 50 -6.89 3.87 13.37
CA MET A 50 -5.80 4.64 12.77
C MET A 50 -6.18 6.11 12.61
N LEU A 51 -7.30 6.40 11.94
CA LEU A 51 -7.76 7.78 11.70
C LEU A 51 -7.99 8.53 13.02
N ALA A 52 -8.50 7.85 14.05
CA ALA A 52 -8.69 8.44 15.37
C ALA A 52 -7.35 8.78 16.06
N ALA A 53 -6.39 7.84 16.04
CA ALA A 53 -5.07 8.03 16.63
C ALA A 53 -4.30 9.18 15.95
N ILE A 54 -4.22 9.17 14.62
CA ILE A 54 -3.50 10.22 13.89
C ILE A 54 -4.17 11.60 14.05
N SER A 55 -5.50 11.65 14.18
CA SER A 55 -6.24 12.90 14.41
C SER A 55 -5.99 13.50 15.81
N ILE A 56 -5.61 12.68 16.79
CA ILE A 56 -5.15 13.14 18.11
C ILE A 56 -3.71 13.70 18.03
N GLY A 57 -2.96 13.31 16.99
CA GLY A 57 -1.52 13.54 16.89
C GLY A 57 -0.70 12.45 17.58
N ALA A 58 -1.30 11.29 17.85
CA ALA A 58 -0.57 10.09 18.26
C ALA A 58 0.00 9.36 17.03
N THR A 59 1.07 8.61 17.22
CA THR A 59 1.70 7.80 16.18
C THR A 59 1.02 6.43 16.13
N TRP A 60 0.35 6.13 15.03
CA TRP A 60 -0.16 4.78 14.73
C TRP A 60 1.02 3.84 14.49
N GLY A 61 1.01 2.67 15.14
CA GLY A 61 2.17 1.79 15.35
C GLY A 61 3.11 1.55 14.16
N GLY A 62 4.41 1.52 14.49
CA GLY A 62 5.54 1.30 13.57
C GLY A 62 6.04 2.60 12.92
N PRO A 63 7.36 2.89 12.91
CA PRO A 63 7.91 4.00 12.14
C PRO A 63 7.89 3.61 10.65
N LEU A 64 6.77 3.86 9.96
CA LEU A 64 6.70 3.69 8.52
C LEU A 64 6.84 5.07 7.84
N PRO A 65 7.58 5.17 6.71
CA PRO A 65 7.81 6.42 5.98
C PRO A 65 6.53 7.01 5.35
N THR A 66 5.38 6.42 5.64
CA THR A 66 4.09 6.73 5.04
C THR A 66 3.33 7.84 5.78
N TYR A 67 3.76 8.24 6.97
CA TYR A 67 3.03 9.19 7.83
C TYR A 67 3.58 10.62 7.80
N GLY A 68 2.71 11.57 8.11
CA GLY A 68 3.04 13.00 8.22
C GLY A 68 2.79 13.81 6.94
N CYS A 69 2.73 15.13 7.06
CA CYS A 69 2.31 16.01 5.96
C CYS A 69 3.19 15.90 4.71
N ARG A 70 4.49 15.70 4.88
CA ARG A 70 5.45 15.58 3.77
C ARG A 70 5.23 14.29 2.98
N ALA A 71 5.15 13.15 3.68
CA ALA A 71 4.83 11.86 3.07
C ALA A 71 3.45 11.87 2.41
N PHE A 72 2.45 12.45 3.07
CA PHE A 72 1.09 12.59 2.53
C PHE A 72 1.07 13.37 1.20
N LEU A 73 1.76 14.51 1.10
CA LEU A 73 1.84 15.27 -0.15
C LEU A 73 2.55 14.50 -1.27
N ALA A 74 3.62 13.77 -0.94
CA ALA A 74 4.30 12.91 -1.91
C ALA A 74 3.38 11.80 -2.43
N GLN A 75 2.63 11.16 -1.54
CA GLN A 75 1.64 10.14 -1.91
C GLN A 75 0.50 10.74 -2.75
N LEU A 76 -0.01 11.92 -2.41
CA LEU A 76 -1.03 12.60 -3.21
C LEU A 76 -0.55 12.88 -4.64
N ARG A 77 0.71 13.35 -4.80
CA ARG A 77 1.34 13.51 -6.11
C ARG A 77 1.32 12.17 -6.87
N ASP A 78 1.73 11.09 -6.23
CA ASP A 78 1.81 9.77 -6.88
C ASP A 78 0.42 9.26 -7.29
N LEU A 79 -0.55 9.29 -6.38
CA LEU A 79 -1.91 8.82 -6.63
C LEU A 79 -2.62 9.62 -7.74
N VAL A 80 -2.48 10.95 -7.73
CA VAL A 80 -3.21 11.82 -8.68
C VAL A 80 -2.47 11.96 -10.00
N LEU A 81 -1.15 12.18 -9.99
CA LEU A 81 -0.40 12.49 -11.22
C LEU A 81 0.18 11.25 -11.89
N HIS A 82 0.75 10.32 -11.11
CA HIS A 82 1.37 9.13 -11.68
C HIS A 82 0.37 8.00 -11.92
N LEU A 83 -0.66 7.88 -11.07
CA LEU A 83 -1.66 6.82 -11.17
C LEU A 83 -3.01 7.30 -11.70
N ASN A 84 -3.21 8.61 -11.87
CA ASN A 84 -4.44 9.20 -12.41
C ASN A 84 -5.72 8.71 -11.68
N LEU A 85 -5.62 8.52 -10.36
CA LEU A 85 -6.75 8.12 -9.54
C LEU A 85 -7.63 9.32 -9.22
N LYS A 86 -8.94 9.10 -9.23
CA LYS A 86 -9.95 10.15 -9.03
C LYS A 86 -11.09 9.72 -8.13
N ALA A 87 -11.83 10.70 -7.64
CA ALA A 87 -13.02 10.45 -6.85
C ALA A 87 -13.97 9.46 -7.55
N GLY A 88 -14.40 8.44 -6.80
CA GLY A 88 -15.27 7.39 -7.31
C GLY A 88 -14.58 6.10 -7.72
N ASP A 89 -13.28 6.14 -8.07
CA ASP A 89 -12.44 4.95 -8.25
C ASP A 89 -12.40 4.09 -6.98
N VAL A 90 -12.03 2.82 -7.11
CA VAL A 90 -11.98 1.85 -6.01
C VAL A 90 -10.59 1.23 -5.97
N ALA A 91 -9.94 1.36 -4.82
CA ALA A 91 -8.59 0.92 -4.60
C ALA A 91 -8.56 -0.25 -3.60
N TYR A 92 -7.67 -1.21 -3.84
CA TYR A 92 -7.51 -2.43 -3.06
C TYR A 92 -6.05 -2.80 -2.89
N ALA A 93 -5.68 -3.28 -1.71
CA ALA A 93 -4.39 -3.93 -1.49
C ALA A 93 -4.64 -5.28 -0.81
N HIS A 94 -4.05 -6.33 -1.36
CA HIS A 94 -3.98 -7.61 -0.67
C HIS A 94 -2.79 -7.59 0.31
N ALA A 95 -2.94 -6.82 1.38
CA ALA A 95 -1.91 -6.62 2.40
C ALA A 95 -2.55 -6.56 3.81
N PRO A 96 -1.89 -7.12 4.83
CA PRO A 96 -2.35 -7.00 6.21
C PRO A 96 -2.14 -5.57 6.75
N VAL A 97 -2.84 -5.26 7.84
CA VAL A 97 -2.68 -3.98 8.56
C VAL A 97 -1.24 -3.85 9.05
N GLY A 98 -0.66 -2.66 8.89
CA GLY A 98 0.70 -2.34 9.33
C GLY A 98 1.80 -2.61 8.30
N TRP A 99 1.45 -3.10 7.11
CA TRP A 99 2.37 -3.05 5.98
C TRP A 99 2.29 -1.68 5.30
N ALA A 100 3.43 -1.17 4.82
CA ALA A 100 3.49 0.14 4.17
C ALA A 100 2.50 0.29 3.00
N VAL A 101 2.21 -0.80 2.28
CA VAL A 101 1.21 -0.81 1.20
C VAL A 101 -0.20 -0.58 1.74
N TRP A 102 -0.57 -1.17 2.88
CA TRP A 102 -1.87 -0.93 3.51
C TRP A 102 -2.00 0.53 3.96
N ASP A 103 -0.95 1.11 4.54
CA ASP A 103 -0.93 2.52 4.91
C ASP A 103 -1.06 3.45 3.70
N TYR A 104 -0.34 3.14 2.61
CA TYR A 104 -0.40 3.89 1.35
C TYR A 104 -1.82 3.92 0.77
N MET A 105 -2.60 2.85 0.98
CA MET A 105 -4.01 2.84 0.56
C MET A 105 -4.81 3.92 1.26
N ILE A 106 -4.53 4.26 2.51
CA ILE A 106 -5.40 5.14 3.29
C ILE A 106 -5.41 6.57 2.75
N THR A 107 -4.31 7.03 2.16
CA THR A 107 -4.21 8.34 1.51
C THR A 107 -5.17 8.51 0.33
N ASN A 108 -5.62 7.42 -0.30
CA ASN A 108 -6.63 7.47 -1.35
C ASN A 108 -7.95 8.10 -0.88
N LEU A 109 -8.29 7.99 0.41
CA LEU A 109 -9.49 8.62 0.96
C LEU A 109 -9.49 10.14 0.80
N ALA A 110 -8.31 10.77 0.82
CA ALA A 110 -8.18 12.22 0.69
C ALA A 110 -8.57 12.74 -0.71
N ILE A 111 -8.56 11.88 -1.74
CA ILE A 111 -8.94 12.22 -3.12
C ILE A 111 -10.29 11.61 -3.53
N GLY A 112 -11.06 11.11 -2.54
CA GLY A 112 -12.41 10.56 -2.77
C GLY A 112 -12.42 9.18 -3.43
N VAL A 113 -11.28 8.50 -3.50
CA VAL A 113 -11.17 7.11 -3.91
C VAL A 113 -11.67 6.21 -2.77
N LYS A 114 -12.44 5.18 -3.11
CA LYS A 114 -13.02 4.24 -2.14
C LYS A 114 -12.01 3.13 -1.84
N LEU A 115 -12.01 2.64 -0.62
CA LEU A 115 -11.19 1.49 -0.22
C LEU A 115 -12.03 0.22 -0.19
N PHE A 116 -11.55 -0.82 -0.86
CA PHE A 116 -12.01 -2.18 -0.65
C PHE A 116 -11.06 -2.85 0.35
N LEU A 117 -11.57 -3.12 1.56
CA LEU A 117 -10.85 -3.82 2.62
C LEU A 117 -11.14 -5.31 2.53
N PHE A 118 -10.10 -6.13 2.65
CA PHE A 118 -10.20 -7.58 2.54
C PHE A 118 -9.50 -8.23 3.74
N ASP A 119 -10.28 -8.97 4.53
CA ASP A 119 -9.81 -9.73 5.69
C ASP A 119 -9.80 -11.22 5.32
N GLY A 120 -8.71 -11.67 4.72
CA GLY A 120 -8.55 -13.05 4.28
C GLY A 120 -7.16 -13.29 3.68
N GLY A 121 -6.79 -14.57 3.57
CA GLY A 121 -5.57 -15.02 2.90
C GLY A 121 -5.88 -15.80 1.61
N LEU A 122 -4.85 -16.43 1.03
CA LEU A 122 -4.97 -17.24 -0.19
C LEU A 122 -5.92 -18.44 -0.05
N ASP A 123 -6.19 -18.89 1.16
CA ASP A 123 -7.09 -20.01 1.40
C ASP A 123 -8.52 -19.74 0.89
N CYS A 124 -8.92 -18.48 0.71
CA CYS A 124 -10.22 -18.17 0.11
C CYS A 124 -10.35 -18.72 -1.32
N CYS A 125 -9.25 -18.85 -2.06
CA CYS A 125 -9.24 -19.42 -3.40
C CYS A 125 -9.67 -20.89 -3.39
N LYS A 126 -9.38 -21.64 -2.32
CA LYS A 126 -9.80 -23.04 -2.15
C LYS A 126 -11.31 -23.18 -1.92
N GLU A 127 -11.95 -22.12 -1.42
CA GLU A 127 -13.41 -22.04 -1.26
C GLU A 127 -14.12 -21.56 -2.55
N GLY A 128 -13.39 -21.46 -3.68
CA GLY A 128 -13.95 -21.08 -4.98
C GLY A 128 -14.14 -19.57 -5.17
N TYR A 129 -13.52 -18.75 -4.31
CA TYR A 129 -13.60 -17.29 -4.35
C TYR A 129 -12.20 -16.67 -4.48
N THR A 130 -11.96 -15.96 -5.58
CA THR A 130 -10.63 -15.49 -5.99
C THR A 130 -10.50 -13.98 -5.87
N VAL A 131 -9.26 -13.49 -5.99
CA VAL A 131 -9.00 -12.04 -6.06
C VAL A 131 -9.70 -11.37 -7.25
N TRP A 132 -9.86 -12.10 -8.37
CA TRP A 132 -10.51 -11.60 -9.57
C TRP A 132 -12.01 -11.36 -9.34
N ASP A 133 -12.64 -12.23 -8.54
CA ASP A 133 -14.04 -12.06 -8.16
C ASP A 133 -14.24 -10.81 -7.30
N ASN A 134 -13.31 -10.54 -6.38
CA ASN A 134 -13.31 -9.29 -5.62
C ASN A 134 -13.15 -8.06 -6.51
N ILE A 135 -12.22 -8.12 -7.47
CA ILE A 135 -11.99 -7.03 -8.41
C ILE A 135 -13.25 -6.73 -9.21
N SER A 136 -13.87 -7.77 -9.76
CA SER A 136 -15.07 -7.63 -10.57
C SER A 136 -16.28 -7.17 -9.75
N ALA A 137 -16.61 -7.88 -8.67
CA ALA A 137 -17.81 -7.63 -7.90
C ALA A 137 -17.82 -6.28 -7.16
N ASN A 138 -16.65 -5.63 -7.01
CA ASN A 138 -16.51 -4.37 -6.31
C ASN A 138 -15.99 -3.23 -7.20
N ASN A 139 -15.95 -3.44 -8.52
CA ASN A 139 -15.49 -2.44 -9.50
C ASN A 139 -14.12 -1.85 -9.16
N ILE A 140 -13.18 -2.70 -8.73
CA ILE A 140 -11.83 -2.30 -8.33
C ILE A 140 -11.09 -1.78 -9.56
N SER A 141 -10.60 -0.54 -9.47
CA SER A 141 -9.87 0.13 -10.55
C SER A 141 -8.36 0.13 -10.36
N PHE A 142 -7.91 0.02 -9.10
CA PHE A 142 -6.51 -0.02 -8.73
C PHE A 142 -6.27 -1.10 -7.68
N ALA A 143 -5.35 -2.02 -7.95
CA ALA A 143 -5.00 -3.09 -7.02
C ALA A 143 -3.49 -3.18 -6.77
N PHE A 144 -3.10 -3.40 -5.52
CA PHE A 144 -1.77 -3.87 -5.16
C PHE A 144 -1.76 -5.36 -4.93
N LEU A 145 -0.85 -6.06 -5.60
CA LEU A 145 -0.59 -7.49 -5.43
C LEU A 145 0.91 -7.74 -5.30
N SER A 146 1.29 -8.69 -4.45
CA SER A 146 2.67 -9.21 -4.46
C SER A 146 2.89 -10.13 -5.66
N PRO A 147 4.06 -10.10 -6.32
CA PRO A 147 4.43 -11.10 -7.31
C PRO A 147 4.31 -12.54 -6.80
N TYR A 148 4.52 -12.78 -5.50
CA TYR A 148 4.29 -14.08 -4.87
C TYR A 148 2.85 -14.60 -5.11
N TYR A 149 1.85 -13.72 -5.00
CA TYR A 149 0.46 -14.10 -5.27
C TYR A 149 0.25 -14.44 -6.74
N LEU A 150 0.88 -13.71 -7.66
CA LEU A 150 0.78 -14.00 -9.09
C LEU A 150 1.42 -15.35 -9.44
N ASP A 151 2.57 -15.67 -8.84
CA ASP A 151 3.21 -16.97 -9.02
C ASP A 151 2.32 -18.11 -8.53
N TYR A 152 1.68 -17.91 -7.38
CA TYR A 152 0.71 -18.86 -6.84
C TYR A 152 -0.52 -19.00 -7.76
N PHE A 153 -1.08 -17.89 -8.23
CA PHE A 153 -2.22 -17.91 -9.13
C PHE A 153 -1.90 -18.58 -10.46
N GLU A 154 -0.72 -18.36 -11.01
CA GLU A 154 -0.28 -19.03 -12.22
C GLU A 154 -0.13 -20.54 -12.00
N LYS A 155 0.55 -20.94 -10.93
CA LYS A 155 0.77 -22.36 -10.60
C LYS A 155 -0.55 -23.12 -10.41
N GLU A 156 -1.50 -22.51 -9.70
CA GLU A 156 -2.80 -23.11 -9.40
C GLU A 156 -3.86 -22.82 -10.49
N ASN A 157 -3.46 -22.20 -11.60
CA ASN A 157 -4.33 -21.80 -12.71
C ASN A 157 -5.55 -20.96 -12.29
N ILE A 158 -5.34 -20.04 -11.34
CA ILE A 158 -6.34 -19.11 -10.82
C ILE A 158 -6.38 -17.87 -11.73
N ILE A 159 -7.23 -17.94 -12.75
CA ILE A 159 -7.49 -16.86 -13.71
C ILE A 159 -8.92 -16.34 -13.58
N PRO A 160 -9.25 -15.14 -14.11
CA PRO A 160 -10.62 -14.66 -14.16
C PRO A 160 -11.55 -15.67 -14.83
N ARG A 161 -12.69 -15.97 -14.19
CA ARG A 161 -13.69 -16.90 -14.71
C ARG A 161 -14.50 -16.28 -15.86
N PRO A 162 -15.11 -17.09 -16.73
CA PRO A 162 -16.08 -16.59 -17.70
C PRO A 162 -17.15 -15.71 -17.01
N GLY A 163 -17.39 -14.51 -17.55
CA GLY A 163 -18.32 -13.53 -16.96
C GLY A 163 -17.71 -12.58 -15.92
N THR A 164 -16.42 -12.71 -15.58
CA THR A 164 -15.72 -11.73 -14.75
C THR A 164 -15.58 -10.41 -15.52
N ASN A 165 -16.23 -9.34 -15.06
CA ASN A 165 -16.09 -8.01 -15.62
C ASN A 165 -14.88 -7.30 -14.99
N LEU A 166 -13.87 -6.97 -15.80
CA LEU A 166 -12.66 -6.26 -15.39
C LEU A 166 -12.52 -4.88 -16.06
N ASP A 167 -13.59 -4.34 -16.65
CA ASP A 167 -13.56 -3.06 -17.37
C ASP A 167 -13.15 -1.88 -16.47
N CYS A 168 -13.48 -1.98 -15.17
CA CYS A 168 -13.08 -0.97 -14.19
C CYS A 168 -11.59 -1.04 -13.85
N LEU A 169 -10.94 -2.21 -13.97
CA LEU A 169 -9.55 -2.44 -13.57
C LEU A 169 -8.60 -1.78 -14.56
N LYS A 170 -7.87 -0.76 -14.07
CA LYS A 170 -6.93 0.04 -14.88
C LYS A 170 -5.48 -0.25 -14.53
N ILE A 171 -5.19 -0.48 -13.25
CA ILE A 171 -3.83 -0.54 -12.73
C ILE A 171 -3.67 -1.73 -11.78
N ILE A 172 -2.63 -2.53 -11.98
CA ILE A 172 -2.08 -3.40 -10.95
C ILE A 172 -0.66 -2.94 -10.63
N ALA A 173 -0.43 -2.58 -9.37
CA ALA A 173 0.90 -2.30 -8.86
C ALA A 173 1.47 -3.54 -8.16
N LEU A 174 2.72 -3.87 -8.49
CA LEU A 174 3.44 -5.02 -7.96
C LEU A 174 4.55 -4.56 -7.02
N THR A 175 4.61 -5.16 -5.83
CA THR A 175 5.60 -4.82 -4.79
C THR A 175 5.75 -5.93 -3.75
N GLY A 176 6.78 -5.85 -2.92
CA GLY A 176 7.02 -6.80 -1.81
C GLY A 176 7.82 -8.04 -2.19
N SER A 177 8.15 -8.24 -3.47
CA SER A 177 9.12 -9.23 -3.95
C SER A 177 9.60 -8.88 -5.36
N PRO A 178 10.70 -9.51 -5.86
CA PRO A 178 11.19 -9.28 -7.21
C PRO A 178 10.14 -9.62 -8.28
N ILE A 179 9.88 -8.66 -9.17
CA ILE A 179 8.92 -8.83 -10.26
C ILE A 179 9.64 -9.46 -11.46
N ARG A 180 9.08 -10.54 -12.01
CA ARG A 180 9.65 -11.26 -13.16
C ARG A 180 8.86 -10.97 -14.44
N PRO A 181 9.48 -11.08 -15.64
CA PRO A 181 8.76 -10.97 -16.91
C PRO A 181 7.54 -11.92 -17.02
N GLN A 182 7.62 -13.08 -16.38
CA GLN A 182 6.51 -14.03 -16.26
C GLN A 182 5.25 -13.39 -15.63
N ASN A 183 5.42 -12.57 -14.58
CA ASN A 183 4.29 -11.93 -13.90
C ASN A 183 3.54 -10.95 -14.82
N TYR A 184 4.28 -10.18 -15.64
CA TYR A 184 3.68 -9.31 -16.65
C TYR A 184 2.91 -10.12 -17.69
N LYS A 185 3.53 -11.19 -18.21
CA LYS A 185 2.89 -12.08 -19.20
C LYS A 185 1.62 -12.72 -18.63
N PHE A 186 1.65 -13.19 -17.39
CA PHE A 186 0.48 -13.77 -16.74
C PHE A 186 -0.69 -12.77 -16.69
N LEU A 187 -0.43 -11.53 -16.24
CA LEU A 187 -1.46 -10.49 -16.18
C LEU A 187 -1.98 -10.10 -17.57
N LEU A 188 -1.10 -9.84 -18.53
CA LEU A 188 -1.50 -9.36 -19.86
C LEU A 188 -2.20 -10.44 -20.69
N ASN A 189 -1.80 -11.71 -20.55
CA ASN A 189 -2.36 -12.81 -21.31
C ASN A 189 -3.66 -13.36 -20.69
N ASN A 190 -3.71 -13.48 -19.36
CA ASN A 190 -4.80 -14.18 -18.68
C ASN A 190 -5.77 -13.26 -17.93
N VAL A 191 -5.37 -12.03 -17.60
CA VAL A 191 -6.19 -11.10 -16.80
C VAL A 191 -6.79 -10.00 -17.65
N LYS A 192 -5.97 -9.10 -18.20
CA LYS A 192 -6.43 -7.95 -19.00
C LYS A 192 -5.29 -7.40 -19.86
N LYS A 193 -5.52 -7.26 -21.17
CA LYS A 193 -4.49 -6.88 -22.17
C LYS A 193 -4.06 -5.41 -22.10
N ASP A 194 -4.97 -4.53 -21.73
CA ASP A 194 -4.80 -3.06 -21.66
C ASP A 194 -4.52 -2.58 -20.23
N LEU A 195 -3.97 -3.46 -19.39
CA LEU A 195 -3.65 -3.17 -17.99
C LEU A 195 -2.35 -2.36 -17.88
N PHE A 196 -2.37 -1.27 -17.12
CA PHE A 196 -1.14 -0.61 -16.70
C PHE A 196 -0.53 -1.34 -15.51
N ILE A 197 0.62 -1.97 -15.72
CA ILE A 197 1.33 -2.73 -14.67
C ILE A 197 2.46 -1.84 -14.14
N LEU A 198 2.34 -1.45 -12.86
CA LEU A 198 3.31 -0.57 -12.21
C LEU A 198 4.31 -1.38 -11.38
N SER A 199 5.60 -1.15 -11.63
CA SER A 199 6.70 -1.52 -10.74
C SER A 199 7.16 -0.28 -9.97
N LEU A 200 7.28 -0.38 -8.64
CA LEU A 200 7.57 0.76 -7.77
C LEU A 200 9.08 1.05 -7.54
N TYR A 201 9.99 0.46 -8.31
CA TYR A 201 11.45 0.54 -8.07
C TYR A 201 12.22 1.18 -9.23
N GLY A 202 13.36 1.85 -8.96
CA GLY A 202 14.28 2.45 -9.97
C GLY A 202 15.77 2.31 -9.60
N ILE A 203 16.70 2.27 -10.57
CA ILE A 203 18.07 1.70 -10.41
C ILE A 203 19.20 2.66 -10.87
N LEU A 204 20.33 2.73 -10.14
CA LEU A 204 21.64 3.31 -10.58
C LEU A 204 22.76 2.25 -10.52
N ASN A 205 23.86 2.39 -11.26
CA ASN A 205 24.98 1.43 -11.19
C ASN A 205 25.91 1.64 -9.96
N LEU A 206 26.87 0.73 -9.78
CA LEU A 206 27.89 0.76 -8.72
C LEU A 206 28.72 2.07 -8.67
N SER A 207 28.78 2.81 -9.79
CA SER A 207 29.48 4.09 -9.89
C SER A 207 28.56 5.30 -9.61
N GLY A 208 27.32 5.09 -9.15
CA GLY A 208 26.35 6.14 -8.83
C GLY A 208 25.69 6.81 -10.03
N ASN A 209 25.86 6.26 -11.24
CA ASN A 209 25.26 6.79 -12.46
C ASN A 209 23.95 6.07 -12.80
N SER A 210 22.96 6.82 -13.31
CA SER A 210 21.72 6.21 -13.82
C SER A 210 22.03 5.22 -14.92
N VAL A 211 21.50 4.01 -14.79
CA VAL A 211 21.62 2.97 -15.81
C VAL A 211 20.26 2.44 -16.21
N CYS A 212 20.14 2.07 -17.48
CA CYS A 212 18.99 1.37 -18.02
C CYS A 212 19.47 0.04 -18.60
N GLY A 213 18.80 -1.07 -18.25
CA GLY A 213 19.11 -2.41 -18.75
C GLY A 213 20.42 -3.01 -18.21
N LYS A 214 20.95 -2.50 -17.10
CA LYS A 214 22.14 -3.02 -16.42
C LYS A 214 21.86 -3.14 -14.93
N ARG A 215 22.45 -4.16 -14.29
CA ARG A 215 22.37 -4.35 -12.83
C ARG A 215 22.92 -3.13 -12.12
N GLY A 216 22.23 -2.74 -11.04
CA GLY A 216 22.61 -1.62 -10.21
C GLY A 216 21.94 -1.66 -8.85
N GLU A 217 22.27 -0.68 -8.01
CA GLU A 217 21.64 -0.45 -6.72
C GLU A 217 20.52 0.58 -6.85
N ILE A 218 19.43 0.34 -6.15
CA ILE A 218 18.31 1.26 -6.03
C ILE A 218 18.72 2.37 -5.06
N ILE A 219 18.86 3.60 -5.55
CA ILE A 219 19.18 4.76 -4.71
C ILE A 219 18.33 5.96 -5.09
N VAL A 220 18.28 6.95 -4.20
CA VAL A 220 17.56 8.20 -4.43
C VAL A 220 18.50 9.37 -4.14
N THR A 221 18.87 10.09 -5.20
CA THR A 221 19.87 11.17 -5.18
C THR A 221 19.32 12.53 -4.77
N LYS A 222 17.99 12.64 -4.65
CA LYS A 222 17.30 13.86 -4.22
C LYS A 222 16.46 13.58 -2.98
N PRO A 223 16.43 14.48 -1.99
CA PRO A 223 15.56 14.31 -0.84
C PRO A 223 14.10 14.08 -1.26
N ASN A 224 13.50 13.00 -0.76
CA ASN A 224 12.08 12.73 -0.94
C ASN A 224 11.33 13.17 0.32
N PRO A 225 10.23 13.93 0.21
CA PRO A 225 9.39 14.30 1.36
C PRO A 225 8.88 13.11 2.19
N ALA A 226 8.84 11.90 1.62
CA ALA A 226 8.45 10.67 2.30
C ALA A 226 9.62 9.94 3.01
N PHE A 227 10.85 10.45 2.99
CA PHE A 227 11.93 9.81 3.75
C PHE A 227 11.65 9.82 5.25
N PRO A 228 12.08 8.77 5.99
CA PRO A 228 11.96 8.76 7.44
C PRO A 228 12.74 9.93 8.04
N ILE A 229 12.15 10.54 9.06
CA ILE A 229 12.75 11.67 9.78
C ILE A 229 13.89 11.19 10.69
N CYS A 230 13.70 10.03 11.31
CA CYS A 230 14.68 9.35 12.17
C CYS A 230 14.29 7.86 12.30
N LEU A 231 15.17 7.06 12.89
CA LEU A 231 14.80 5.77 13.46
C LEU A 231 14.39 5.95 14.93
N TRP A 232 13.45 5.14 15.41
CA TRP A 232 13.00 5.24 16.80
C TRP A 232 14.13 4.82 17.77
N LYS A 233 14.40 5.63 18.79
CA LYS A 233 15.55 5.48 19.72
C LYS A 233 16.91 5.56 19.02
N ASP A 234 16.99 6.37 17.98
CA ASP A 234 18.22 6.73 17.28
C ASP A 234 18.42 8.26 17.39
N ASP A 235 18.67 8.71 18.62
CA ASP A 235 18.59 10.13 18.99
C ASP A 235 19.59 11.02 18.23
N ASP A 236 20.69 10.44 17.74
CA ASP A 236 21.73 11.10 16.95
C ASP A 236 21.67 10.76 15.44
N ASN A 237 20.67 9.99 15.00
CA ASN A 237 20.54 9.44 13.65
C ASN A 237 21.75 8.62 13.18
N SER A 238 22.60 8.11 14.08
CA SER A 238 23.79 7.35 13.71
C SER A 238 23.42 6.11 12.91
N LYS A 239 22.40 5.37 13.35
CA LYS A 239 21.94 4.15 12.66
C LYS A 239 21.27 4.48 11.33
N LEU A 240 20.45 5.52 11.26
CA LEU A 240 19.85 5.96 9.99
C LEU A 240 20.94 6.30 8.97
N ASN A 241 21.97 7.04 9.39
CA ASN A 241 23.06 7.45 8.51
C ASN A 241 23.93 6.27 8.09
N GLU A 242 24.27 5.39 9.03
CA GLU A 242 25.03 4.17 8.76
C GLU A 242 24.31 3.28 7.72
N GLU A 243 23.01 3.10 7.89
CA GLU A 243 22.22 2.21 7.02
C GLU A 243 21.99 2.80 5.62
N TYR A 244 21.60 4.08 5.52
CA TYR A 244 21.08 4.63 4.26
C TYR A 244 21.99 5.66 3.59
N PHE A 245 22.98 6.23 4.28
CA PHE A 245 23.78 7.36 3.75
C PHE A 245 25.30 7.14 3.80
N SER A 246 25.77 6.01 4.34
CA SER A 246 27.20 5.72 4.55
C SER A 246 27.95 5.48 3.22
N LYS A 247 27.30 4.84 2.25
CA LYS A 247 27.92 4.43 0.98
C LYS A 247 28.15 5.59 0.02
N TYR A 248 27.19 6.50 -0.07
CA TYR A 248 27.23 7.66 -0.96
C TYR A 248 26.80 8.93 -0.21
N LYS A 249 27.72 9.87 -0.04
CA LYS A 249 27.47 11.10 0.74
C LYS A 249 26.25 11.86 0.21
N GLY A 250 25.24 12.02 1.06
CA GLY A 250 24.01 12.76 0.75
C GLY A 250 23.03 12.03 -0.17
N VAL A 251 23.24 10.74 -0.40
CA VAL A 251 22.41 9.91 -1.28
C VAL A 251 21.82 8.77 -0.47
N TRP A 252 20.49 8.60 -0.57
CA TRP A 252 19.77 7.53 0.10
C TRP A 252 19.97 6.21 -0.64
N CYS A 253 20.56 5.22 0.02
CA CYS A 253 20.79 3.87 -0.52
C CYS A 253 19.65 2.97 -0.06
N GLN A 254 18.87 2.39 -0.97
CA GLN A 254 17.77 1.50 -0.58
C GLN A 254 18.27 0.13 -0.08
N ASN A 255 19.57 -0.17 -0.28
CA ASN A 255 20.22 -1.44 0.02
C ASN A 255 19.60 -2.63 -0.73
N ASP A 256 18.95 -2.34 -1.87
CA ASP A 256 18.40 -3.31 -2.81
C ASP A 256 19.09 -3.18 -4.17
N GLU A 257 19.26 -4.31 -4.85
CA GLU A 257 19.75 -4.35 -6.22
C GLU A 257 18.61 -4.59 -7.23
N GLY A 258 18.74 -4.05 -8.43
CA GLY A 258 17.81 -4.24 -9.54
C GLY A 258 18.50 -4.34 -10.90
#